data_AF-A0A1X9SNW0-F1
#
_entry.id   AF-A0A1X9SNW0-F1
#
_cell.length_a   1.000
_cell.length_b   1.000
_cell.length_c   1.000
_cell.angle_alpha   90.00
_cell.angle_beta   90.00
_cell.angle_gamma   90.00
#
_symmetry.space_group_name_H-M   'P 1'
#
loop_
_entity.id
_entity.type
_entity.pdbx_description
1 polymer ?
#
loop_
_entity_poly.entity_id
_entity_poly.type
_entity_poly.pdbx_seq_one_letter_code
_entity_poly.pdbx_strand_id
1 'polypeptide(L)'
;MNLGKAITIFLSILIVILMIFMLANTPSQPTQQSTIEPNQNIKNDENNQNSEFEAEFNKIKELKQSISSNSDGVSKLYLQSCAPCHAKDGSGIIAPSIIKKSKEEILARLYDYKDGKIENSLMKGLLDNVSDENLTILAEEISKFK
;
A
#
# COMPACT_ATOMS: atom_id res chain seq x y z
N MET A 1 44.07 -22.99 16.97
CA MET A 1 43.18 -21.86 16.60
C MET A 1 41.90 -22.04 17.40
N ASN A 2 41.54 -21.08 18.26
CA ASN A 2 40.40 -21.23 19.18
C ASN A 2 39.12 -21.40 18.38
N LEU A 3 38.36 -22.47 18.64
CA LEU A 3 37.17 -22.86 17.89
C LEU A 3 36.17 -21.70 17.71
N GLY A 4 36.04 -20.83 18.72
CA GLY A 4 35.23 -19.61 18.65
C GLY A 4 35.70 -18.60 17.58
N LYS A 5 37.01 -18.42 17.37
CA LYS A 5 37.54 -17.51 16.35
C LYS A 5 37.23 -17.99 14.93
N ALA A 6 37.24 -19.32 14.71
CA ALA A 6 36.90 -19.89 13.40
C ALA A 6 35.43 -19.66 13.04
N ILE A 7 34.53 -19.79 14.02
CA ILE A 7 33.08 -19.57 13.84
C ILE A 7 32.80 -18.09 13.51
N THR A 8 33.42 -17.15 14.23
CA THR A 8 33.22 -15.71 13.97
C THR A 8 33.70 -15.31 12.58
N ILE A 9 34.83 -15.86 12.12
CA ILE A 9 35.36 -15.57 10.77
C ILE A 9 34.39 -16.09 9.72
N PHE A 10 33.90 -17.33 9.85
CA PHE A 10 32.99 -17.94 8.89
C PHE A 10 31.65 -17.18 8.80
N LEU A 11 31.09 -16.78 9.95
CA LEU A 11 29.83 -16.06 10.02
C LEU A 11 29.95 -14.65 9.42
N SER A 12 31.10 -13.99 9.60
CA SER A 12 31.36 -12.69 8.96
C SER A 12 31.46 -12.80 7.42
N ILE A 13 32.13 -13.84 6.92
CA ILE A 13 32.29 -14.08 5.48
C ILE A 13 30.94 -14.41 4.84
N LEU A 14 30.11 -15.21 5.51
CA LEU A 14 28.78 -15.57 5.03
C LEU A 14 27.88 -14.33 4.84
N ILE A 15 27.90 -13.39 5.79
CA ILE A 15 27.09 -12.16 5.73
C ILE A 15 27.52 -11.27 4.55
N VAL A 16 28.83 -11.14 4.33
CA VAL A 16 29.37 -10.34 3.22
C VAL A 16 28.99 -10.94 1.86
N ILE A 17 29.04 -12.26 1.72
CA ILE A 17 28.63 -12.96 0.50
C ILE A 17 27.13 -12.74 0.23
N LEU A 18 26.29 -12.79 1.28
CA LEU A 18 24.84 -12.58 1.16
C LEU A 18 24.51 -11.15 0.71
N MET A 19 25.21 -10.14 1.23
CA MET A 19 25.03 -8.75 0.79
C MET A 19 25.40 -8.54 -0.69
N ILE A 20 26.49 -9.16 -1.17
CA ILE A 20 26.90 -9.06 -2.58
C ILE A 20 25.86 -9.70 -3.50
N PHE A 21 25.29 -10.84 -3.10
CA PHE A 21 24.25 -11.53 -3.87
C PHE A 21 22.97 -10.69 -4.02
N MET A 22 22.59 -9.95 -2.97
CA MET A 22 21.44 -9.03 -3.02
C MET A 22 21.68 -7.84 -3.98
N LEU A 23 22.91 -7.32 -4.06
CA LEU A 23 23.25 -6.24 -5.00
C LEU A 23 23.28 -6.72 -6.46
N ALA A 24 23.65 -7.98 -6.72
CA ALA A 24 23.72 -8.51 -8.08
C ALA A 24 22.34 -8.81 -8.70
N ASN A 25 21.30 -8.97 -7.88
CA ASN A 25 19.97 -9.40 -8.32
C ASN A 25 18.92 -8.27 -8.36
N THR A 26 19.32 -7.00 -8.30
CA THR A 26 18.39 -5.89 -8.52
C THR A 26 18.10 -5.74 -10.03
N PRO A 27 16.85 -5.92 -10.50
CA PRO A 27 16.51 -5.65 -11.89
C PRO A 27 16.59 -4.15 -12.17
N SER A 28 17.47 -3.77 -13.09
CA SER A 28 17.61 -2.41 -13.61
C SER A 28 16.41 -2.07 -14.50
N GLN A 29 15.62 -1.05 -14.16
CA GLN A 29 14.60 -0.50 -15.05
C GLN A 29 15.26 0.33 -16.17
N PRO A 30 14.82 0.19 -17.44
CA PRO A 30 15.23 1.07 -18.53
C PRO A 30 14.44 2.38 -18.46
N THR A 31 15.19 3.47 -18.35
CA THR A 31 14.71 4.85 -18.47
C THR A 31 14.33 5.14 -19.93
N GLN A 32 13.09 5.58 -20.19
CA GLN A 32 12.76 6.27 -21.43
C GLN A 32 12.33 7.71 -21.15
N GLN A 33 12.98 8.58 -21.91
CA GLN A 33 13.09 10.02 -21.83
C GLN A 33 12.04 10.64 -22.74
N SER A 34 11.21 11.54 -22.21
CA SER A 34 10.30 12.36 -23.02
C SER A 34 11.01 13.66 -23.44
N THR A 35 11.09 13.90 -24.75
CA THR A 35 11.37 15.20 -25.36
C THR A 35 10.36 15.44 -26.48
N ILE A 36 9.98 16.71 -26.63
CA ILE A 36 8.74 17.28 -27.18
C ILE A 36 8.80 17.59 -28.71
N GLU A 37 7.72 17.25 -29.46
CA GLU A 37 7.09 17.81 -30.72
C GLU A 37 7.91 18.10 -32.01
N PRO A 38 7.30 18.29 -33.24
CA PRO A 38 5.88 18.53 -33.62
C PRO A 38 5.30 17.79 -34.88
N ASN A 39 3.96 17.67 -34.90
CA ASN A 39 3.02 17.92 -36.03
C ASN A 39 3.21 17.18 -37.38
N GLN A 40 2.18 16.43 -37.84
CA GLN A 40 1.36 16.77 -39.03
C GLN A 40 0.17 15.83 -39.24
N ASN A 41 -1.00 16.47 -39.27
CA ASN A 41 -2.17 16.20 -40.13
C ASN A 41 -3.32 15.34 -39.59
N ILE A 42 -4.39 16.06 -39.22
CA ILE A 42 -5.75 15.61 -39.02
C ILE A 42 -6.36 15.20 -40.37
N LYS A 43 -6.93 13.99 -40.46
CA LYS A 43 -8.19 13.73 -41.16
C LYS A 43 -8.82 12.42 -40.67
N ASN A 44 -9.85 12.62 -39.86
CA ASN A 44 -11.03 11.82 -39.53
C ASN A 44 -11.19 10.47 -40.25
N ASP A 45 -11.37 9.41 -39.45
CA ASP A 45 -12.43 8.43 -39.65
C ASP A 45 -12.92 7.96 -38.28
N GLU A 46 -14.05 8.53 -37.83
CA GLU A 46 -14.85 7.97 -36.75
C GLU A 46 -15.50 6.68 -37.26
N ASN A 47 -14.91 5.55 -36.93
CA ASN A 47 -15.66 4.39 -36.43
C ASN A 47 -14.67 3.29 -36.06
N ASN A 48 -14.91 2.66 -34.90
CA ASN A 48 -14.25 1.44 -34.43
C ASN A 48 -12.97 1.59 -33.58
N GLN A 49 -13.02 2.40 -32.51
CA GLN A 49 -12.09 2.27 -31.37
C GLN A 49 -12.76 2.34 -29.99
N ASN A 50 -14.10 2.31 -29.91
CA ASN A 50 -14.81 2.32 -28.63
C ASN A 50 -15.03 0.92 -28.02
N SER A 51 -14.70 -0.17 -28.73
CA SER A 51 -15.00 -1.53 -28.27
C SER A 51 -13.95 -2.11 -27.32
N GLU A 52 -12.68 -1.75 -27.48
CA GLU A 52 -11.58 -2.45 -26.79
C GLU A 52 -11.21 -1.77 -25.47
N PHE A 53 -11.22 -0.43 -25.44
CA PHE A 53 -11.03 0.35 -24.22
C PHE A 53 -12.21 0.21 -23.23
N GLU A 54 -13.45 0.11 -23.74
CA GLU A 54 -14.63 -0.14 -22.89
C GLU A 54 -14.65 -1.58 -22.36
N ALA A 55 -14.20 -2.57 -23.13
CA ALA A 55 -14.09 -3.94 -22.67
C ALA A 55 -13.04 -4.09 -21.56
N GLU A 56 -11.92 -3.39 -21.67
CA GLU A 56 -10.89 -3.36 -20.63
C GLU A 56 -11.35 -2.58 -19.39
N PHE A 57 -12.05 -1.46 -19.56
CA PHE A 57 -12.64 -0.70 -18.46
C PHE A 57 -13.73 -1.49 -17.71
N ASN A 58 -14.57 -2.22 -18.43
CA ASN A 58 -15.61 -3.07 -17.85
C ASN A 58 -15.01 -4.25 -17.08
N LYS A 59 -13.92 -4.83 -17.58
CA LYS A 59 -13.19 -5.91 -16.88
C LYS A 59 -12.44 -5.41 -15.65
N ILE A 60 -11.85 -4.20 -15.71
CA ILE A 60 -11.25 -3.52 -14.56
C ILE A 60 -12.33 -3.14 -13.54
N LYS A 61 -13.53 -2.74 -13.98
CA LYS A 61 -14.68 -2.44 -13.11
C LYS A 61 -15.20 -3.70 -12.43
N GLU A 62 -15.29 -4.81 -13.14
CA GLU A 62 -15.66 -6.12 -12.58
C GLU A 62 -14.62 -6.65 -11.57
N LEU A 63 -13.33 -6.47 -11.86
CA LEU A 63 -12.25 -6.76 -10.90
C LEU A 63 -12.32 -5.84 -9.67
N LYS A 64 -12.58 -4.54 -9.86
CA LYS A 64 -12.75 -3.61 -8.73
C LYS A 64 -13.98 -3.92 -7.90
N GLN A 65 -15.08 -4.35 -8.53
CA GLN A 65 -16.33 -4.75 -7.89
C GLN A 65 -16.13 -6.00 -7.03
N SER A 66 -15.40 -6.99 -7.56
CA SER A 66 -15.07 -8.25 -6.87
C SER A 66 -14.02 -8.09 -5.75
N ILE A 67 -13.19 -7.05 -5.81
CA ILE A 67 -12.22 -6.73 -4.75
C ILE A 67 -12.83 -5.81 -3.67
N SER A 68 -13.79 -4.95 -4.03
CA SER A 68 -14.38 -3.96 -3.10
C SER A 68 -15.57 -4.49 -2.30
N SER A 69 -16.21 -5.58 -2.74
CA SER A 69 -17.47 -6.04 -2.14
C SER A 69 -17.28 -7.30 -1.29
N ASN A 70 -16.82 -7.12 -0.05
CA ASN A 70 -17.37 -7.97 1.01
C ASN A 70 -18.81 -7.49 1.27
N SER A 71 -19.73 -8.39 1.61
CA SER A 71 -21.18 -8.14 1.73
C SER A 71 -21.60 -6.97 2.62
N ASP A 72 -20.66 -6.42 3.39
CA ASP A 72 -20.90 -5.48 4.47
C ASP A 72 -20.28 -4.10 4.20
N GLY A 73 -19.75 -3.86 3.00
CA GLY A 73 -19.28 -2.54 2.55
C GLY A 73 -17.95 -2.07 3.16
N VAL A 74 -17.19 -2.98 3.80
CA VAL A 74 -15.90 -2.71 4.42
C VAL A 74 -14.77 -3.19 3.50
N SER A 75 -13.77 -2.34 3.27
CA SER A 75 -12.66 -2.63 2.37
C SER A 75 -11.78 -3.77 2.88
N LYS A 76 -11.16 -4.49 1.94
CA LYS A 76 -10.16 -5.51 2.26
C LYS A 76 -8.99 -4.93 3.04
N LEU A 77 -8.57 -3.70 2.72
CA LEU A 77 -7.48 -3.00 3.41
C LEU A 77 -7.81 -2.82 4.89
N TYR A 78 -8.99 -2.29 5.21
CA TYR A 78 -9.42 -2.13 6.60
C TYR A 78 -9.54 -3.49 7.32
N LEU A 79 -10.15 -4.49 6.66
CA LEU A 79 -10.35 -5.82 7.25
C LEU A 79 -9.04 -6.54 7.59
N GLN A 80 -7.99 -6.34 6.79
CA GLN A 80 -6.70 -6.98 7.01
C GLN A 80 -5.81 -6.21 7.99
N SER A 81 -5.85 -4.87 7.95
CA SER A 81 -4.93 -4.04 8.73
C SER A 81 -5.52 -3.56 10.05
N CYS A 82 -6.80 -3.19 10.09
CA CYS A 82 -7.40 -2.45 11.21
C CYS A 82 -8.35 -3.31 12.04
N ALA A 83 -9.23 -4.05 11.36
CA ALA A 83 -10.28 -4.85 11.99
C ALA A 83 -9.79 -5.91 13.01
N PRO A 84 -8.59 -6.54 12.87
CA PRO A 84 -8.12 -7.50 13.86
C PRO A 84 -8.00 -6.93 15.28
N CYS A 85 -7.81 -5.61 15.41
CA CYS A 85 -7.67 -4.94 16.70
C CYS A 85 -8.86 -4.01 17.01
N HIS A 86 -9.33 -3.27 16.01
CA HIS A 86 -10.39 -2.27 16.17
C HIS A 86 -11.80 -2.79 15.90
N ALA A 87 -11.95 -4.10 15.68
CA ALA A 87 -13.18 -4.74 15.22
C ALA A 87 -13.62 -4.29 13.81
N LYS A 88 -14.54 -5.05 13.22
CA LYS A 88 -15.02 -4.83 11.85
C LYS A 88 -15.74 -3.49 11.67
N ASP A 89 -16.38 -3.00 12.72
CA ASP A 89 -17.13 -1.75 12.77
C ASP A 89 -16.37 -0.59 13.43
N GLY A 90 -15.10 -0.81 13.82
CA GLY A 90 -14.30 0.20 14.50
C GLY A 90 -14.67 0.41 15.98
N SER A 91 -15.60 -0.38 16.53
CA SER A 91 -16.06 -0.25 17.92
C SER A 91 -14.94 -0.46 18.94
N GLY A 92 -13.94 -1.27 18.60
CA GLY A 92 -12.78 -1.55 19.43
C GLY A 92 -13.08 -2.54 20.55
N ILE A 93 -12.46 -3.73 20.49
CA ILE A 93 -12.53 -4.75 21.54
C ILE A 93 -11.14 -4.95 22.14
N ILE A 94 -10.14 -5.15 21.27
CA ILE A 94 -8.73 -5.35 21.65
C ILE A 94 -8.00 -4.00 21.70
N ALA A 95 -8.26 -3.14 20.71
CA ALA A 95 -7.79 -1.77 20.66
C ALA A 95 -8.94 -0.78 20.87
N PRO A 96 -8.64 0.49 21.20
CA PRO A 96 -9.67 1.51 21.44
C PRO A 96 -10.60 1.71 20.25
N SER A 97 -11.79 2.22 20.54
CA SER A 97 -12.74 2.63 19.51
C SER A 97 -12.18 3.73 18.61
N ILE A 98 -12.43 3.62 17.30
CA ILE A 98 -12.01 4.60 16.28
C ILE A 98 -13.19 5.25 15.54
N ILE A 99 -14.42 4.99 15.98
CA ILE A 99 -15.64 5.60 15.45
C ILE A 99 -15.81 7.06 15.91
N LYS A 100 -16.79 7.76 15.33
CA LYS A 100 -17.21 9.13 15.72
C LYS A 100 -16.10 10.18 15.62
N LYS A 101 -15.14 9.95 14.72
CA LYS A 101 -14.09 10.91 14.38
C LYS A 101 -14.30 11.37 12.95
N SER A 102 -14.02 12.64 12.69
CA SER A 102 -13.95 13.14 11.32
C SER A 102 -12.82 12.46 10.55
N LYS A 103 -12.93 12.47 9.22
CA LYS A 103 -11.87 12.00 8.34
C LYS A 103 -10.54 12.69 8.65
N GLU A 104 -10.56 14.00 8.86
CA GLU A 104 -9.39 14.83 9.10
C GLU A 104 -8.70 14.43 10.41
N GLU A 105 -9.48 14.19 11.47
CA GLU A 105 -8.94 13.71 12.74
C GLU A 105 -8.30 12.31 12.61
N ILE A 106 -8.96 11.40 11.89
CA ILE A 106 -8.43 10.04 11.69
C ILE A 106 -7.14 10.12 10.88
N LEU A 107 -7.14 10.87 9.77
CA LEU A 107 -5.99 11.02 8.90
C LEU A 107 -4.80 11.64 9.64
N ALA A 108 -5.04 12.71 10.42
CA ALA A 108 -4.01 13.31 11.26
C ALA A 108 -3.42 12.28 12.25
N ARG A 109 -4.26 11.49 12.92
CA ARG A 109 -3.79 10.45 13.84
C ARG A 109 -3.01 9.34 13.15
N LEU A 110 -3.43 8.92 11.97
CA LEU A 110 -2.71 7.93 11.17
C LEU A 110 -1.30 8.42 10.83
N TYR A 111 -1.16 9.69 10.42
CA TYR A 111 0.15 10.31 10.21
C TYR A 111 0.95 10.42 11.50
N ASP A 112 0.33 10.84 12.61
CA ASP A 112 1.04 10.96 13.89
C ASP A 112 1.58 9.61 14.39
N TYR A 113 0.88 8.50 14.15
CA TYR A 113 1.39 7.16 14.45
C TYR A 113 2.49 6.73 13.46
N LYS A 114 2.31 6.95 12.16
CA LYS A 114 3.30 6.61 11.12
C LYS A 114 4.62 7.36 11.33
N ASP A 115 4.54 8.65 11.64
CA ASP A 115 5.68 9.54 11.92
C ASP A 115 6.30 9.29 13.30
N GLY A 116 5.64 8.49 14.15
CA GLY A 116 6.10 8.22 15.53
C GLY A 116 5.93 9.40 16.49
N LYS A 117 5.08 10.38 16.19
CA LYS A 117 4.74 11.48 17.11
C LYS A 117 3.92 10.99 18.30
N ILE A 118 3.11 9.96 18.09
CA ILE A 118 2.45 9.23 19.18
C ILE A 118 3.23 7.93 19.41
N GLU A 119 3.77 7.76 20.61
CA GLU A 119 4.52 6.56 20.97
C GLU A 119 3.59 5.33 20.99
N ASN A 120 3.68 4.53 19.93
CA ASN A 120 3.05 3.22 19.83
C ASN A 120 3.77 2.40 18.76
N SER A 121 4.64 1.47 19.19
CA SER A 121 5.47 0.67 18.28
C SER A 121 4.63 -0.25 17.38
N LEU A 122 3.51 -0.77 17.87
CA LEU A 122 2.60 -1.60 17.08
C LEU A 122 1.96 -0.81 15.95
N MET A 123 1.40 0.36 16.28
CA MET A 123 0.73 1.18 15.28
C MET A 123 1.70 1.82 14.30
N LYS A 124 2.86 2.26 14.77
CA LYS A 124 3.93 2.73 13.91
C LYS A 124 4.35 1.64 12.91
N GLY A 125 4.70 0.45 13.41
CA GLY A 125 5.11 -0.67 12.57
C GLY A 125 4.05 -1.12 11.57
N LEU A 126 2.77 -1.07 11.96
CA LEU A 126 1.66 -1.39 11.05
C LEU A 126 1.56 -0.38 9.89
N LEU A 127 1.82 0.90 10.16
CA LEU A 127 1.65 1.99 9.19
C LEU A 127 2.93 2.33 8.41
N ASP A 128 4.09 1.80 8.80
CA ASP A 128 5.40 2.10 8.20
C ASP A 128 5.42 1.90 6.67
N ASN A 129 4.68 0.91 6.14
CA ASN A 129 4.61 0.59 4.70
C ASN A 129 3.27 0.94 4.05
N VAL A 130 2.41 1.71 4.73
CA VAL A 130 1.12 2.12 4.17
C VAL A 130 1.31 3.44 3.41
N SER A 131 0.95 3.47 2.12
CA SER A 131 1.01 4.69 1.31
C SER A 131 0.05 5.76 1.80
N ASP A 132 0.34 7.02 1.51
CA ASP A 132 -0.48 8.16 1.94
C ASP A 132 -1.89 8.15 1.31
N GLU A 133 -2.00 7.62 0.09
CA GLU A 133 -3.28 7.32 -0.56
C GLU A 133 -4.09 6.32 0.26
N ASN A 134 -3.46 5.22 0.71
CA ASN A 134 -4.12 4.22 1.54
C ASN A 134 -4.50 4.76 2.92
N LEU A 135 -3.70 5.65 3.52
CA LEU A 135 -4.09 6.34 4.76
C LEU A 135 -5.34 7.19 4.56
N THR A 136 -5.42 7.89 3.42
CA THR A 136 -6.58 8.71 3.07
C THR A 136 -7.83 7.86 2.84
N ILE A 137 -7.70 6.72 2.15
CA ILE A 137 -8.78 5.76 1.94
C ILE A 137 -9.26 5.19 3.27
N LEU A 138 -8.33 4.76 4.14
CA LEU A 138 -8.65 4.26 5.48
C LEU A 138 -9.38 5.31 6.32
N ALA A 139 -8.89 6.55 6.34
CA ALA A 139 -9.52 7.63 7.09
C ALA A 139 -10.93 7.95 6.60
N GLU A 140 -11.13 8.01 5.28
CA GLU A 140 -12.43 8.19 4.64
C GLU A 140 -13.40 7.06 5.03
N GLU A 141 -12.94 5.81 5.00
CA GLU A 141 -13.76 4.66 5.36
C GLU A 141 -14.12 4.64 6.86
N ILE A 142 -13.14 4.80 7.74
CA ILE A 142 -13.33 4.74 9.20
C ILE A 142 -14.28 5.86 9.66
N SER A 143 -14.23 7.04 9.03
CA SER A 143 -15.13 8.17 9.35
C SER A 143 -16.62 7.87 9.15
N LYS A 144 -16.95 6.82 8.38
CA LYS A 144 -18.34 6.40 8.09
C LYS A 144 -18.89 5.40 9.11
N PHE A 145 -18.05 4.90 10.03
CA PHE A 145 -18.49 3.99 11.09
C PHE A 145 -19.27 4.72 12.19
N LYS A 146 -20.19 4.00 12.86
CA LYS A 146 -21.20 4.57 13.77
C LYS A 146 -21.02 4.14 15.22
#